data_AF-A0A820HH24-F1
#
_entry.id   AF-A0A820HH24-F1
#
_cell.length_a   1.000
_cell.length_b   1.000
_cell.length_c   1.000
_cell.angle_alpha   90.00
_cell.angle_beta   90.00
_cell.angle_gamma   90.00
#
_symmetry.space_group_name_H-M   'P 1'
#
loop_
_entity.id
_entity.type
_entity.pdbx_description
1 polymer ?
#
loop_
_entity_poly.entity_id
_entity_poly.type
_entity_poly.pdbx_seq_one_letter_code
_entity_poly.pdbx_strand_id
1 'polypeptide(L)'
;YSIGTRKKIENIFAIAYQHKHDCLVLSALGCGAFRNPPKHIATIFKSVIDQYAGFFKSVYFAIIDDHNTGQDFNPNGNYEPFRAVFKDYSAVPRKHRLVDMMIGPWKILKQINDTEVKLSDIKICHLKPCRDGGKCNHLKNEQHCREYSHPPLCPNTENKTSCKEKHDDQHILWFKHRLQCSYGGECTLIDKDVTHMNEFEHPEFCRDGGNCENLDHEHLKSYRHLPFCRHRRQCVDYNRRSNDHCMKYRHCIPMCRFGKFCTRFHDDKHLLEENHPFRSPPCSFTPFHCQAYNTLSQTDDIKTLPIDIQNHCLLHSHVCRYGRQCHETSDVHWNNTIHVARHMCPYDNKCTKMHNEEHLNSFSHPGIPDIRRLCHL
;
A
#
# COMPACT_ATOMS: atom_id res chain seq x y z
N TYR A 1 -31.57 -8.07 -15.85
CA TYR A 1 -31.73 -8.19 -17.32
C TYR A 1 -30.40 -8.24 -18.08
N SER A 2 -29.39 -7.43 -17.75
CA SER A 2 -28.13 -7.33 -18.52
C SER A 2 -27.18 -8.54 -18.45
N ILE A 3 -27.19 -9.29 -17.34
CA ILE A 3 -26.30 -10.46 -17.12
C ILE A 3 -26.47 -11.55 -18.19
N GLY A 4 -27.71 -11.91 -18.53
CA GLY A 4 -27.96 -12.93 -19.54
C GLY A 4 -27.49 -12.52 -20.93
N THR A 5 -27.64 -11.23 -21.28
CA THR A 5 -27.18 -10.68 -22.56
C THR A 5 -25.66 -10.63 -22.63
N ARG A 6 -24.97 -10.20 -21.57
CA ARG A 6 -23.51 -10.24 -21.51
C ARG A 6 -22.98 -11.66 -21.73
N LYS A 7 -23.56 -12.66 -21.05
CA LYS A 7 -23.17 -14.07 -21.25
C LYS A 7 -23.27 -14.53 -22.70
N LYS A 8 -24.34 -14.14 -23.40
CA LYS A 8 -24.51 -14.45 -24.83
C LYS A 8 -23.40 -13.80 -25.66
N ILE A 9 -23.07 -12.54 -25.39
CA ILE A 9 -21.99 -11.81 -26.07
C ILE A 9 -20.63 -12.45 -25.78
N GLU A 10 -20.33 -12.78 -24.53
CA GLU A 10 -19.09 -13.47 -24.14
C GLU A 10 -18.96 -14.83 -24.83
N ASN A 11 -20.07 -15.56 -24.99
CA ASN A 11 -20.07 -16.82 -25.71
C ASN A 11 -19.77 -16.64 -27.21
N ILE A 12 -20.26 -15.56 -27.85
CA ILE A 12 -19.90 -15.26 -29.24
C ILE A 12 -18.38 -15.11 -29.38
N PHE A 13 -17.76 -14.32 -28.50
CA PHE A 13 -16.30 -14.11 -28.52
C PHE A 13 -15.54 -15.40 -28.22
N ALA A 14 -15.98 -16.15 -27.20
CA ALA A 14 -15.34 -17.42 -26.82
C ALA A 14 -15.37 -18.44 -27.97
N ILE A 15 -16.53 -18.65 -28.59
CA ILE A 15 -16.69 -19.58 -29.71
C ILE A 15 -15.85 -19.12 -30.89
N ALA A 16 -15.87 -17.83 -31.24
CA ALA A 16 -15.11 -17.34 -32.37
C ALA A 16 -13.59 -17.53 -32.19
N TYR A 17 -13.08 -17.22 -31.00
CA TYR A 17 -11.69 -17.48 -30.66
C TYR A 17 -11.37 -18.99 -30.67
N GLN A 18 -12.27 -19.82 -30.13
CA GLN A 18 -12.12 -21.28 -30.11
C GLN A 18 -11.98 -21.85 -31.54
N HIS A 19 -12.72 -21.29 -32.48
CA HIS A 19 -12.67 -21.66 -33.90
C HIS A 19 -11.59 -20.92 -34.71
N LYS A 20 -10.65 -20.24 -34.03
CA LYS A 20 -9.50 -19.53 -34.62
C LYS A 20 -9.87 -18.41 -35.58
N HIS A 21 -11.01 -17.75 -35.38
CA HIS A 21 -11.30 -16.50 -36.06
C HIS A 21 -10.48 -15.37 -35.43
N ASP A 22 -9.85 -14.55 -36.27
CA ASP A 22 -9.07 -13.39 -35.83
C ASP A 22 -9.81 -12.06 -36.01
N CYS A 23 -10.99 -12.07 -36.66
CA CYS A 23 -11.83 -10.91 -36.88
C CYS A 23 -13.31 -11.24 -36.62
N LEU A 24 -14.08 -10.27 -36.11
CA LEU A 24 -15.51 -10.42 -35.87
C LEU A 24 -16.31 -9.38 -36.66
N VAL A 25 -17.43 -9.79 -37.23
CA VAL A 25 -18.47 -8.90 -37.77
C VAL A 25 -19.75 -9.16 -37.01
N LEU A 26 -20.22 -8.15 -36.28
CA LEU A 26 -21.31 -8.23 -35.31
C LEU A 26 -22.43 -7.24 -35.65
N SER A 27 -23.58 -7.36 -34.99
CA SER A 27 -24.73 -6.47 -35.17
C SER A 27 -25.20 -5.85 -33.85
N ALA A 28 -26.20 -4.97 -33.91
CA ALA A 28 -26.88 -4.42 -32.74
C ALA A 28 -27.76 -5.48 -32.04
N LEU A 29 -27.10 -6.41 -31.35
CA LEU A 29 -27.71 -7.64 -30.82
C LEU A 29 -28.98 -7.38 -29.99
N GLY A 30 -30.12 -7.82 -30.54
CA GLY A 30 -31.42 -7.72 -29.88
C GLY A 30 -31.99 -6.30 -29.76
N CYS A 31 -31.47 -5.33 -30.51
CA CYS A 31 -31.95 -3.94 -30.49
C CYS A 31 -33.20 -3.70 -31.37
N GLY A 32 -33.58 -4.66 -32.21
CA GLY A 32 -34.80 -4.62 -33.03
C GLY A 32 -36.02 -5.18 -32.28
N ALA A 33 -36.57 -6.31 -32.74
CA ALA A 33 -37.78 -6.93 -32.18
C ALA A 33 -37.74 -7.20 -30.66
N PHE A 34 -36.55 -7.47 -30.11
CA PHE A 34 -36.36 -7.71 -28.67
C PHE A 34 -36.24 -6.41 -27.85
N ARG A 35 -36.22 -5.24 -28.49
CA ARG A 35 -36.25 -3.90 -27.89
C ARG A 35 -35.18 -3.67 -26.81
N ASN A 36 -34.00 -4.27 -26.95
CA ASN A 36 -32.88 -3.93 -26.06
C ASN A 36 -32.42 -2.49 -26.34
N PRO A 37 -32.13 -1.68 -25.31
CA PRO A 37 -31.59 -0.33 -25.52
C PRO A 37 -30.22 -0.38 -26.23
N PRO A 38 -30.06 0.23 -27.42
CA PRO A 38 -28.84 0.08 -28.23
C PRO A 38 -27.57 0.55 -27.53
N LYS A 39 -27.64 1.70 -26.83
CA LYS A 39 -26.51 2.22 -26.04
C LYS A 39 -26.04 1.22 -24.98
N HIS A 40 -26.97 0.56 -24.30
CA HIS A 40 -26.65 -0.41 -23.26
C HIS A 40 -25.98 -1.66 -23.85
N ILE A 41 -26.46 -2.15 -25.00
CA ILE A 41 -25.83 -3.28 -25.70
C ILE A 41 -24.42 -2.91 -26.19
N ALA A 42 -24.23 -1.70 -26.73
CA ALA A 42 -22.93 -1.21 -27.14
C ALA A 42 -21.94 -1.16 -25.95
N THR A 43 -22.36 -0.67 -24.78
CA THR A 43 -21.52 -0.66 -23.57
C THR A 43 -21.16 -2.09 -23.10
N ILE A 44 -22.11 -3.03 -23.17
CA ILE A 44 -21.81 -4.44 -22.87
C ILE A 44 -20.76 -4.98 -23.85
N PHE A 45 -20.92 -4.76 -25.16
CA PHE A 45 -19.90 -5.16 -26.14
C PHE A 45 -18.54 -4.52 -25.85
N LYS A 46 -18.47 -3.22 -25.56
CA LYS A 46 -17.22 -2.53 -25.21
C LYS A 46 -16.52 -3.24 -24.05
N SER A 47 -17.25 -3.52 -22.98
CA SER A 47 -16.67 -4.21 -21.82
C SER A 47 -16.23 -5.65 -22.10
N VAL A 48 -16.86 -6.35 -23.06
CA VAL A 48 -16.39 -7.68 -23.51
C VAL A 48 -15.17 -7.54 -24.42
N ILE A 49 -15.12 -6.53 -25.28
CA ILE A 49 -13.93 -6.22 -26.10
C ILE A 49 -12.73 -5.89 -25.21
N ASP A 50 -12.90 -5.05 -24.18
CA ASP A 50 -11.87 -4.76 -23.17
C ASP A 50 -11.37 -6.04 -22.47
N GLN A 51 -12.28 -6.99 -22.24
CA GLN A 51 -11.95 -8.29 -21.65
C GLN A 51 -11.17 -9.21 -22.61
N TYR A 52 -11.44 -9.15 -23.92
CA TYR A 52 -10.78 -9.92 -24.98
C TYR A 52 -9.73 -9.09 -25.74
N ALA A 53 -9.21 -8.02 -25.13
CA ALA A 53 -8.22 -7.14 -25.77
C ALA A 53 -6.98 -7.94 -26.18
N GLY A 54 -6.66 -7.93 -27.49
CA GLY A 54 -5.54 -8.68 -28.07
C GLY A 54 -5.88 -10.08 -28.60
N PHE A 55 -7.12 -10.57 -28.43
CA PHE A 55 -7.54 -11.88 -28.96
C PHE A 55 -7.99 -11.82 -30.42
N PHE A 56 -8.44 -10.66 -30.88
CA PHE A 56 -8.90 -10.40 -32.25
C PHE A 56 -8.13 -9.22 -32.82
N LYS A 57 -7.79 -9.28 -34.11
CA LYS A 57 -7.18 -8.17 -34.87
C LYS A 57 -8.17 -7.03 -35.06
N SER A 58 -9.45 -7.34 -35.29
CA SER A 58 -10.49 -6.34 -35.53
C SER A 58 -11.90 -6.84 -35.19
N VAL A 59 -12.76 -5.92 -34.74
CA VAL A 59 -14.18 -6.16 -34.47
C VAL A 59 -14.98 -5.07 -35.16
N TYR A 60 -15.87 -5.46 -36.08
CA TYR A 60 -16.72 -4.56 -36.84
C TYR A 60 -18.17 -4.72 -36.39
N PHE A 61 -18.89 -3.60 -36.24
CA PHE A 61 -20.34 -3.60 -36.05
C PHE A 61 -21.02 -3.18 -37.36
N ALA A 62 -21.57 -4.16 -38.09
CA ALA A 62 -22.40 -3.93 -39.27
C ALA A 62 -23.85 -3.68 -38.83
N ILE A 63 -24.20 -2.40 -38.67
CA ILE A 63 -25.52 -1.99 -38.17
C ILE A 63 -26.33 -1.42 -39.34
N ILE A 64 -27.48 -2.03 -39.59
CA ILE A 64 -28.47 -1.56 -40.55
C ILE A 64 -29.62 -0.96 -39.75
N ASP A 65 -29.87 0.32 -39.96
CA ASP A 65 -31.07 0.97 -39.46
C ASP A 65 -32.21 0.70 -40.45
N ASP A 66 -33.23 -0.01 -39.99
CA ASP A 66 -34.40 -0.40 -40.77
C ASP A 66 -35.64 0.40 -40.34
N HIS A 67 -36.83 0.02 -40.81
CA HIS A 67 -38.10 0.67 -40.47
C HIS A 67 -38.44 0.65 -38.95
N ASN A 68 -37.72 -0.13 -38.13
CA ASN A 68 -37.88 -0.15 -36.67
C ASN A 68 -37.01 0.92 -35.96
N THR A 69 -36.27 1.72 -36.72
CA THR A 69 -35.42 2.80 -36.21
C THR A 69 -36.10 4.17 -36.35
N GLY A 70 -35.80 5.11 -35.45
CA GLY A 70 -36.44 6.44 -35.42
C GLY A 70 -37.83 6.48 -34.79
N GLN A 71 -38.28 5.39 -34.17
CA GLN A 71 -39.54 5.30 -33.42
C GLN A 71 -39.40 5.87 -32.00
N ASP A 72 -40.49 6.14 -31.27
CA ASP A 72 -40.48 6.72 -29.91
C ASP A 72 -39.53 6.02 -28.93
N PHE A 73 -39.39 4.69 -29.05
CA PHE A 73 -38.52 3.89 -28.20
C PHE A 73 -37.07 3.74 -28.72
N ASN A 74 -36.78 4.16 -29.96
CA ASN A 74 -35.46 4.10 -30.60
C ASN A 74 -35.21 5.34 -31.51
N PRO A 75 -35.29 6.56 -30.98
CA PRO A 75 -35.32 7.79 -31.78
C PRO A 75 -34.02 8.07 -32.54
N ASN A 76 -32.90 7.56 -32.03
CA ASN A 76 -31.57 7.76 -32.62
C ASN A 76 -31.11 6.57 -33.49
N GLY A 77 -31.99 5.60 -33.74
CA GLY A 77 -31.64 4.34 -34.39
C GLY A 77 -30.62 3.51 -33.62
N ASN A 78 -30.16 2.43 -34.23
CA ASN A 78 -29.18 1.53 -33.63
C ASN A 78 -27.75 1.97 -33.91
N TYR A 79 -27.51 2.63 -35.04
CA TYR A 79 -26.17 3.01 -35.47
C TYR A 79 -25.52 4.05 -34.55
N GLU A 80 -26.19 5.19 -34.32
CA GLU A 80 -25.59 6.32 -33.59
C GLU A 80 -25.18 5.97 -32.15
N PRO A 81 -25.96 5.20 -31.36
CA PRO A 81 -25.54 4.76 -30.04
C PRO A 81 -24.26 3.91 -30.03
N PHE A 82 -24.10 3.01 -31.01
CA PHE A 82 -22.88 2.22 -31.15
C PHE A 82 -21.70 3.08 -31.59
N ARG A 83 -21.91 3.95 -32.60
CA ARG A 83 -20.89 4.90 -33.05
C ARG A 83 -20.41 5.76 -31.89
N ALA A 84 -21.31 6.29 -31.06
CA ALA A 84 -20.94 7.13 -29.93
C ALA A 84 -20.09 6.39 -28.87
N VAL A 85 -20.39 5.11 -28.60
CA VAL A 85 -19.61 4.30 -27.64
C VAL A 85 -18.23 3.92 -28.19
N PHE A 86 -18.13 3.64 -29.49
CA PHE A 86 -16.90 3.16 -30.13
C PHE A 86 -16.12 4.23 -30.90
N LYS A 87 -16.56 5.49 -30.86
CA LYS A 87 -15.86 6.61 -31.52
C LYS A 87 -14.44 6.72 -30.96
N ASP A 88 -13.46 6.62 -31.84
CA ASP A 88 -12.03 6.69 -31.51
C ASP A 88 -11.59 5.65 -30.44
N TYR A 89 -12.33 4.55 -30.31
CA TYR A 89 -12.05 3.50 -29.33
C TYR A 89 -11.11 2.44 -29.91
N SER A 90 -10.10 2.07 -29.14
CA SER A 90 -9.22 0.94 -29.42
C SER A 90 -8.87 0.24 -28.12
N ALA A 91 -9.14 -1.06 -28.06
CA ALA A 91 -8.78 -1.87 -26.91
C ALA A 91 -7.27 -2.11 -26.89
N VAL A 92 -6.63 -1.81 -25.77
CA VAL A 92 -5.18 -1.96 -25.60
C VAL A 92 -4.88 -3.33 -25.00
N PRO A 93 -4.09 -4.19 -25.67
CA PRO A 93 -3.65 -5.47 -25.10
C PRO A 93 -2.85 -5.24 -23.80
N ARG A 94 -2.98 -6.15 -22.84
CA ARG A 94 -2.29 -6.03 -21.54
C ARG A 94 -0.78 -6.27 -21.69
N LYS A 95 0.04 -5.53 -20.92
CA LYS A 95 1.51 -5.64 -20.92
C LYS A 95 2.05 -6.77 -20.04
N HIS A 96 1.36 -7.12 -18.95
CA HIS A 96 1.75 -8.18 -18.02
C HIS A 96 0.63 -9.22 -17.88
N ARG A 97 1.02 -10.46 -17.57
CA ARG A 97 0.14 -11.62 -17.55
C ARG A 97 -0.48 -11.86 -16.20
N LEU A 98 -1.76 -12.23 -16.24
CA LEU A 98 -2.57 -12.50 -15.08
C LEU A 98 -2.32 -13.91 -14.59
N VAL A 99 -1.69 -14.02 -13.44
CA VAL A 99 -1.88 -15.19 -12.59
C VAL A 99 -3.24 -14.98 -11.91
N ASP A 100 -4.21 -15.83 -12.22
CA ASP A 100 -5.51 -15.93 -11.52
C ASP A 100 -6.61 -14.89 -11.89
N MET A 101 -6.87 -14.66 -13.18
CA MET A 101 -8.07 -13.93 -13.63
C MET A 101 -9.13 -14.81 -14.30
N MET A 102 -10.38 -14.67 -13.83
CA MET A 102 -11.58 -15.19 -14.50
C MET A 102 -11.98 -14.22 -15.63
N ILE A 103 -12.02 -14.65 -16.89
CA ILE A 103 -12.38 -13.82 -18.04
C ILE A 103 -13.86 -14.09 -18.38
N GLY A 104 -14.75 -13.39 -17.68
CA GLY A 104 -16.19 -13.64 -17.80
C GLY A 104 -16.56 -15.08 -17.38
N PRO A 105 -17.62 -15.69 -17.93
CA PRO A 105 -18.00 -17.08 -17.65
C PRO A 105 -17.02 -18.08 -18.28
N TRP A 106 -15.82 -17.67 -18.69
CA TRP A 106 -14.78 -18.55 -19.20
C TRP A 106 -13.48 -18.28 -18.41
N LYS A 107 -12.96 -19.28 -17.70
CA LYS A 107 -11.72 -19.14 -16.92
C LYS A 107 -10.54 -19.40 -17.86
N ILE A 108 -9.66 -18.42 -18.09
CA ILE A 108 -8.33 -18.73 -18.64
C ILE A 108 -7.50 -19.29 -17.50
N LEU A 109 -7.34 -20.61 -17.47
CA LEU A 109 -6.55 -21.29 -16.47
C LEU A 109 -5.09 -21.31 -16.91
N LYS A 110 -4.30 -20.44 -16.27
CA LYS A 110 -2.86 -20.63 -16.07
C LYS A 110 -2.05 -20.62 -17.37
N GLN A 111 -1.41 -19.49 -17.66
CA GLN A 111 -0.34 -19.47 -18.64
C GLN A 111 0.91 -20.13 -18.05
N ILE A 112 1.39 -21.19 -18.70
CA ILE A 112 2.68 -21.80 -18.37
C ILE A 112 3.79 -21.27 -19.30
N ASN A 113 3.52 -20.69 -20.49
CA ASN A 113 4.58 -20.22 -21.40
C ASN A 113 4.22 -18.99 -22.27
N ASP A 114 5.28 -18.24 -22.63
CA ASP A 114 5.27 -16.78 -22.75
C ASP A 114 4.73 -16.09 -24.02
N THR A 115 4.01 -16.76 -24.93
CA THR A 115 3.53 -16.05 -26.15
C THR A 115 2.15 -16.39 -26.72
N GLU A 116 1.42 -17.43 -26.28
CA GLU A 116 0.15 -17.79 -26.94
C GLU A 116 -0.86 -18.40 -25.97
N VAL A 117 -2.11 -17.90 -25.93
CA VAL A 117 -3.22 -18.53 -25.19
C VAL A 117 -3.72 -19.69 -26.01
N LYS A 118 -3.47 -20.93 -25.57
CA LYS A 118 -3.95 -22.12 -26.26
C LYS A 118 -5.39 -22.43 -25.88
N LEU A 119 -6.08 -23.11 -26.79
CA LEU A 119 -7.45 -23.61 -26.59
C LEU A 119 -7.64 -24.42 -25.30
N SER A 120 -6.63 -25.21 -24.90
CA SER A 120 -6.59 -25.96 -23.65
C SER A 120 -6.66 -25.09 -22.40
N ASP A 121 -6.29 -23.82 -22.53
CA ASP A 121 -6.17 -22.89 -21.41
C ASP A 121 -7.53 -22.22 -21.12
N ILE A 122 -8.54 -22.43 -21.98
CA ILE A 122 -9.89 -21.87 -21.84
C ILE A 122 -10.82 -22.93 -21.25
N LYS A 123 -11.32 -22.68 -20.03
CA LYS A 123 -12.33 -23.52 -19.38
C LYS A 123 -13.69 -22.81 -19.33
N ILE A 124 -14.73 -23.51 -19.77
CA ILE A 124 -16.12 -23.05 -19.66
C ILE A 124 -16.55 -23.02 -18.19
N CYS A 125 -16.89 -21.86 -17.65
CA CYS A 125 -17.48 -21.75 -16.32
C CYS A 125 -19.00 -21.91 -16.43
N HIS A 126 -19.50 -23.07 -16.00
CA HIS A 126 -20.92 -23.39 -16.04
C HIS A 126 -21.74 -22.74 -14.91
N LEU A 127 -21.08 -22.00 -14.00
CA LEU A 127 -21.74 -21.40 -12.84
C LEU A 127 -22.68 -20.24 -13.24
N LYS A 128 -23.77 -20.10 -12.49
CA LYS A 128 -24.68 -18.96 -12.62
C LYS A 128 -23.96 -17.68 -12.16
N PRO A 129 -24.19 -16.51 -12.76
CA PRO A 129 -23.48 -15.31 -12.32
C PRO A 129 -24.00 -14.86 -10.97
N CYS A 130 -23.08 -14.39 -10.13
CA CYS A 130 -23.44 -13.73 -8.88
C CYS A 130 -24.29 -12.48 -9.17
N ARG A 131 -25.37 -12.29 -8.39
CA ARG A 131 -26.25 -11.11 -8.53
C ARG A 131 -25.52 -9.81 -8.23
N ASP A 132 -24.53 -9.85 -7.34
CA ASP A 132 -23.76 -8.68 -6.90
C ASP A 132 -22.57 -8.37 -7.83
N GLY A 133 -22.31 -9.23 -8.83
CA GLY A 133 -21.30 -9.00 -9.86
C GLY A 133 -19.92 -8.61 -9.31
N GLY A 134 -19.39 -7.48 -9.78
CA GLY A 134 -18.10 -6.91 -9.36
C GLY A 134 -18.08 -6.38 -7.91
N LYS A 135 -19.25 -6.21 -7.29
CA LYS A 135 -19.43 -5.70 -5.91
C LYS A 135 -19.69 -6.83 -4.89
N CYS A 136 -19.50 -8.09 -5.28
CA CYS A 136 -19.76 -9.22 -4.39
C CYS A 136 -18.78 -9.25 -3.20
N ASN A 137 -19.33 -9.26 -1.97
CA ASN A 137 -18.55 -9.34 -0.72
C ASN A 137 -18.27 -10.78 -0.25
N HIS A 138 -18.78 -11.79 -0.97
CA HIS A 138 -18.67 -13.21 -0.61
C HIS A 138 -17.54 -13.94 -1.36
N LEU A 139 -16.54 -13.21 -1.86
CA LEU A 139 -15.45 -13.78 -2.66
C LEU A 139 -14.55 -14.79 -1.90
N LYS A 140 -14.54 -14.72 -0.57
CA LYS A 140 -13.81 -15.65 0.31
C LYS A 140 -14.66 -16.83 0.78
N ASN A 141 -15.97 -16.83 0.50
CA ASN A 141 -16.84 -17.95 0.86
C ASN A 141 -16.72 -19.03 -0.23
N GLU A 142 -16.05 -20.14 0.11
CA GLU A 142 -15.84 -21.24 -0.83
C GLU A 142 -17.13 -21.83 -1.38
N GLN A 143 -18.17 -21.96 -0.55
CA GLN A 143 -19.46 -22.49 -0.99
C GLN A 143 -20.10 -21.57 -2.03
N HIS A 144 -20.11 -20.26 -1.78
CA HIS A 144 -20.61 -19.25 -2.72
C HIS A 144 -19.84 -19.28 -4.04
N CYS A 145 -18.51 -19.31 -3.97
CA CYS A 145 -17.65 -19.33 -5.15
C CYS A 145 -17.71 -20.64 -5.96
N ARG A 146 -18.23 -21.73 -5.37
CA ARG A 146 -18.56 -22.98 -6.09
C ARG A 146 -19.91 -22.92 -6.79
N GLU A 147 -20.83 -22.06 -6.36
CA GLU A 147 -22.18 -21.95 -6.92
C GLU A 147 -22.32 -20.81 -7.94
N TYR A 148 -21.55 -19.73 -7.77
CA TYR A 148 -21.66 -18.51 -8.57
C TYR A 148 -20.36 -18.10 -9.27
N SER A 149 -20.49 -17.59 -10.50
CA SER A 149 -19.39 -16.94 -11.24
C SER A 149 -19.32 -15.45 -10.95
N HIS A 150 -18.11 -14.88 -10.97
CA HIS A 150 -17.85 -13.46 -10.75
C HIS A 150 -17.11 -12.84 -11.93
N PRO A 151 -17.22 -11.51 -12.13
CA PRO A 151 -16.57 -10.83 -13.24
C PRO A 151 -15.03 -10.75 -13.12
N PRO A 152 -14.29 -10.49 -14.20
CA PRO A 152 -12.83 -10.30 -14.20
C PRO A 152 -12.34 -9.14 -13.32
N LEU A 153 -11.03 -9.10 -13.00
CA LEU A 153 -10.41 -7.85 -12.54
C LEU A 153 -10.33 -6.84 -13.69
N CYS A 154 -10.44 -5.56 -13.35
CA CYS A 154 -10.36 -4.47 -14.30
C CYS A 154 -8.98 -4.47 -14.99
N PRO A 155 -8.92 -4.42 -16.34
CA PRO A 155 -7.65 -4.29 -17.06
C PRO A 155 -6.85 -3.04 -16.67
N ASN A 156 -7.55 -1.98 -16.22
CA ASN A 156 -6.94 -0.69 -15.94
C ASN A 156 -6.38 -0.55 -14.51
N THR A 157 -6.51 -1.58 -13.65
CA THR A 157 -6.03 -1.53 -12.26
C THR A 157 -4.65 -2.17 -12.05
N GLU A 158 -4.03 -2.75 -13.07
CA GLU A 158 -2.76 -3.48 -12.94
C GLU A 158 -1.56 -2.63 -12.51
N ASN A 159 -1.60 -1.30 -12.65
CA ASN A 159 -0.45 -0.43 -12.30
C ASN A 159 -0.83 0.98 -11.83
N LYS A 160 -2.12 1.31 -11.70
CA LYS A 160 -2.58 2.64 -11.27
C LYS A 160 -3.79 2.51 -10.38
N THR A 161 -3.77 3.23 -9.27
CA THR A 161 -4.87 3.42 -8.30
C THR A 161 -6.14 4.07 -8.88
N SER A 162 -6.24 4.26 -10.21
CA SER A 162 -7.36 4.95 -10.82
C SER A 162 -7.69 4.40 -12.21
N CYS A 163 -8.59 3.42 -12.26
CA CYS A 163 -9.41 3.23 -13.46
C CYS A 163 -10.28 4.48 -13.67
N LYS A 164 -10.26 5.06 -14.88
CA LYS A 164 -11.07 6.26 -15.20
C LYS A 164 -12.58 5.98 -15.15
N GLU A 165 -12.97 4.73 -15.39
CA GLU A 165 -14.35 4.25 -15.40
C GLU A 165 -14.78 3.68 -14.03
N LYS A 166 -14.01 3.92 -12.95
CA LYS A 166 -14.32 3.42 -11.59
C LYS A 166 -15.65 3.93 -11.00
N HIS A 167 -16.22 4.98 -11.59
CA HIS A 167 -17.51 5.56 -11.19
C HIS A 167 -18.64 5.23 -12.17
N ASP A 168 -18.34 4.48 -13.25
CA ASP A 168 -19.36 4.01 -14.17
C ASP A 168 -20.02 2.74 -13.60
N ASP A 169 -21.32 2.83 -13.31
CA ASP A 169 -22.09 1.75 -12.68
C ASP A 169 -22.09 0.45 -13.49
N GLN A 170 -22.00 0.54 -14.83
CA GLN A 170 -21.93 -0.64 -15.67
C GLN A 170 -20.53 -1.24 -15.65
N HIS A 171 -19.50 -0.41 -15.70
CA HIS A 171 -18.10 -0.85 -15.62
C HIS A 171 -17.81 -1.59 -14.32
N ILE A 172 -18.18 -1.01 -13.17
CA ILE A 172 -17.95 -1.63 -11.84
C ILE A 172 -18.82 -2.87 -11.60
N LEU A 173 -19.92 -3.04 -12.35
CA LEU A 173 -20.71 -4.26 -12.33
C LEU A 173 -19.96 -5.41 -13.03
N TRP A 174 -19.22 -5.10 -14.10
CA TRP A 174 -18.55 -6.08 -14.97
C TRP A 174 -17.06 -6.28 -14.69
N PHE A 175 -16.46 -5.41 -13.88
CA PHE A 175 -15.05 -5.51 -13.52
C PHE A 175 -14.84 -5.25 -12.03
N LYS A 176 -14.10 -6.16 -11.39
CA LYS A 176 -13.61 -5.97 -10.03
C LYS A 176 -12.44 -4.99 -10.05
N HIS A 177 -12.49 -3.98 -9.19
CA HIS A 177 -11.35 -3.11 -8.92
C HIS A 177 -10.86 -3.47 -7.53
N ARG A 178 -9.59 -3.87 -7.42
CA ARG A 178 -8.94 -4.01 -6.12
C ARG A 178 -8.06 -2.79 -5.94
N LEU A 179 -8.36 -1.98 -4.92
CA LEU A 179 -7.61 -0.77 -4.66
C LEU A 179 -6.40 -1.12 -3.79
N GLN A 180 -5.22 -0.57 -4.07
CA GLN A 180 -4.10 -0.74 -3.15
C GLN A 180 -4.40 -0.01 -1.85
N CYS A 181 -4.20 -0.68 -0.71
CA CYS A 181 -4.38 -0.09 0.60
C CYS A 181 -3.40 1.09 0.79
N SER A 182 -3.90 2.26 1.18
CA SER A 182 -3.06 3.45 1.43
C SER A 182 -2.05 3.23 2.57
N TYR A 183 -2.39 2.37 3.53
CA TYR A 183 -1.54 1.97 4.65
C TYR A 183 -0.51 0.88 4.27
N GLY A 184 -0.59 0.30 3.08
CA GLY A 184 0.36 -0.72 2.60
C GLY A 184 0.51 -1.91 3.55
N GLY A 185 1.76 -2.30 3.80
CA GLY A 185 2.15 -3.37 4.71
C GLY A 185 1.86 -3.12 6.20
N GLU A 186 1.65 -1.85 6.58
CA GLU A 186 1.37 -1.43 7.96
C GLU A 186 -0.13 -1.38 8.28
N CYS A 187 -0.97 -1.87 7.38
CA CYS A 187 -2.41 -1.81 7.54
C CYS A 187 -2.89 -2.68 8.71
N THR A 188 -3.38 -2.01 9.76
CA THR A 188 -3.97 -2.69 10.94
C THR A 188 -5.44 -3.09 10.75
N LEU A 189 -6.04 -2.73 9.62
CA LEU A 189 -7.45 -3.02 9.31
C LEU A 189 -7.65 -4.43 8.73
N ILE A 190 -6.58 -5.10 8.29
CA ILE A 190 -6.63 -6.43 7.66
C ILE A 190 -7.39 -7.43 8.54
N ASP A 191 -7.11 -7.45 9.84
CA ASP A 191 -7.70 -8.41 10.78
C ASP A 191 -8.96 -7.87 11.48
N LYS A 192 -9.29 -6.58 11.28
CA LYS A 192 -10.35 -5.87 12.02
C LYS A 192 -11.58 -5.56 11.19
N ASP A 193 -11.42 -5.41 9.88
CA ASP A 193 -12.49 -5.02 8.96
C ASP A 193 -12.49 -5.89 7.72
N VAL A 194 -13.45 -6.82 7.69
CA VAL A 194 -13.67 -7.74 6.57
C VAL A 194 -14.02 -6.98 5.29
N THR A 195 -14.70 -5.84 5.40
CA THR A 195 -15.07 -4.98 4.26
C THR A 195 -13.82 -4.36 3.66
N HIS A 196 -12.96 -3.75 4.50
CA HIS A 196 -11.65 -3.22 4.08
C HIS A 196 -10.80 -4.30 3.39
N MET A 197 -10.70 -5.49 3.98
CA MET A 197 -9.93 -6.61 3.43
C MET A 197 -10.50 -7.17 2.10
N ASN A 198 -11.73 -6.82 1.74
CA ASN A 198 -12.34 -7.20 0.47
C ASN A 198 -12.21 -6.10 -0.58
N GLU A 199 -12.17 -4.83 -0.17
CA GLU A 199 -12.02 -3.67 -1.04
C GLU A 199 -10.56 -3.40 -1.43
N PHE A 200 -9.63 -3.67 -0.52
CA PHE A 200 -8.22 -3.31 -0.67
C PHE A 200 -7.27 -4.50 -0.77
N GLU A 201 -6.30 -4.40 -1.67
CA GLU A 201 -5.13 -5.27 -1.74
C GLU A 201 -4.01 -4.76 -0.81
N HIS A 202 -3.27 -5.72 -0.26
CA HIS A 202 -2.12 -5.47 0.60
C HIS A 202 -0.88 -6.16 0.03
N PRO A 203 0.31 -5.63 0.32
CA PRO A 203 1.55 -6.22 -0.17
C PRO A 203 1.79 -7.65 0.32
N GLU A 204 2.74 -8.34 -0.31
CA GLU A 204 3.18 -9.65 0.16
C GLU A 204 3.83 -9.57 1.54
N PHE A 205 3.91 -10.70 2.23
CA PHE A 205 4.71 -10.78 3.45
C PHE A 205 6.20 -10.64 3.14
N CYS A 206 6.94 -10.00 4.05
CA CYS A 206 8.39 -9.89 3.95
C CYS A 206 9.02 -11.28 3.86
N ARG A 207 9.95 -11.46 2.91
CA ARG A 207 10.66 -12.72 2.66
C ARG A 207 11.50 -13.17 3.86
N ASP A 208 11.99 -12.21 4.65
CA ASP A 208 12.77 -12.48 5.85
C ASP A 208 11.91 -12.96 7.02
N GLY A 209 10.57 -12.86 6.92
CA GLY A 209 9.62 -13.39 7.89
C GLY A 209 9.90 -12.92 9.32
N GLY A 210 10.05 -13.88 10.24
CA GLY A 210 10.36 -13.60 11.65
C GLY A 210 11.77 -13.06 11.91
N ASN A 211 12.68 -13.14 10.93
CA ASN A 211 14.05 -12.65 11.01
C ASN A 211 14.22 -11.25 10.41
N CYS A 212 13.14 -10.63 9.91
CA CYS A 212 13.21 -9.29 9.37
C CYS A 212 13.59 -8.26 10.45
N GLU A 213 14.78 -7.67 10.31
CA GLU A 213 15.27 -6.59 11.17
C GLU A 213 15.06 -5.20 10.57
N ASN A 214 14.61 -5.13 9.32
CA ASN A 214 14.40 -3.87 8.62
C ASN A 214 13.18 -3.11 9.17
N LEU A 215 13.42 -1.89 9.65
CA LEU A 215 12.42 -0.98 10.22
C LEU A 215 12.29 0.31 9.39
N ASP A 216 12.85 0.37 8.20
CA ASP A 216 12.67 1.52 7.30
C ASP A 216 11.20 1.65 6.91
N HIS A 217 10.72 2.89 6.94
CA HIS A 217 9.33 3.20 6.63
C HIS A 217 8.93 2.75 5.21
N GLU A 218 9.83 2.91 4.22
CA GLU A 218 9.59 2.37 2.87
C GLU A 218 9.44 0.85 2.85
N HIS A 219 10.27 0.14 3.63
CA HIS A 219 10.22 -1.32 3.72
C HIS A 219 8.92 -1.78 4.40
N LEU A 220 8.57 -1.19 5.55
CA LEU A 220 7.37 -1.52 6.31
C LEU A 220 6.08 -1.24 5.52
N LYS A 221 6.08 -0.19 4.69
CA LYS A 221 4.95 0.10 3.80
C LYS A 221 4.87 -0.85 2.60
N SER A 222 6.02 -1.35 2.13
CA SER A 222 6.11 -2.22 0.96
C SER A 222 5.85 -3.70 1.24
N TYR A 223 5.95 -4.14 2.49
CA TYR A 223 5.79 -5.55 2.87
C TYR A 223 5.00 -5.68 4.16
N ARG A 224 4.17 -6.72 4.27
CA ARG A 224 3.54 -7.11 5.53
C ARG A 224 4.52 -7.86 6.41
N HIS A 225 4.39 -7.69 7.72
CA HIS A 225 5.25 -8.37 8.69
C HIS A 225 4.45 -9.13 9.74
N LEU A 226 5.08 -10.16 10.28
CA LEU A 226 4.59 -10.87 11.46
C LEU A 226 4.53 -9.92 12.68
N PRO A 227 3.62 -10.16 13.62
CA PRO A 227 3.57 -9.39 14.86
C PRO A 227 4.88 -9.52 15.65
N PHE A 228 5.19 -8.51 16.46
CA PHE A 228 6.33 -8.55 17.36
C PHE A 228 6.14 -9.64 18.42
N CYS A 229 7.20 -10.38 18.70
CA CYS A 229 7.23 -11.25 19.87
C CYS A 229 7.17 -10.43 21.17
N ARG A 230 6.25 -10.79 22.06
CA ARG A 230 6.11 -10.23 23.42
C ARG A 230 7.38 -10.34 24.27
N HIS A 231 8.23 -11.34 24.03
CA HIS A 231 9.47 -11.57 24.78
C HIS A 231 10.71 -10.94 24.12
N ARG A 232 10.58 -10.35 22.92
CA ARG A 232 11.66 -9.66 22.17
C ARG A 232 12.99 -10.44 22.22
N ARG A 233 14.10 -9.83 22.65
CA ARG A 233 15.43 -10.46 22.76
C ARG A 233 15.51 -11.58 23.81
N GLN A 234 14.64 -11.57 24.81
CA GLN A 234 14.59 -12.58 25.86
C GLN A 234 13.76 -13.81 25.44
N CYS A 235 13.26 -13.84 24.21
CA CYS A 235 12.49 -14.96 23.71
C CYS A 235 13.35 -16.23 23.61
N VAL A 236 13.11 -17.18 24.50
CA VAL A 236 13.81 -18.46 24.54
C VAL A 236 13.61 -19.25 23.24
N ASP A 237 12.40 -19.23 22.67
CA ASP A 237 12.08 -19.97 21.44
C ASP A 237 12.82 -19.41 20.22
N TYR A 238 12.98 -18.09 20.16
CA TYR A 238 13.80 -17.44 19.13
C TYR A 238 15.28 -17.77 19.30
N ASN A 239 15.79 -17.69 20.54
CA ASN A 239 17.18 -18.03 20.85
C ASN A 239 17.49 -19.52 20.58
N ARG A 240 16.50 -20.41 20.69
CA ARG A 240 16.57 -21.83 20.31
C ARG A 240 16.34 -22.08 18.81
N ARG A 241 16.13 -21.04 18.01
CA ARG A 241 15.82 -21.12 16.57
C ARG A 241 14.63 -22.03 16.26
N SER A 242 13.57 -21.93 17.05
CA SER A 242 12.33 -22.68 16.81
C SER A 242 11.65 -22.21 15.53
N ASN A 243 11.55 -23.10 14.54
CA ASN A 243 10.92 -22.79 13.25
C ASN A 243 9.44 -22.43 13.39
N ASP A 244 8.67 -23.15 14.19
CA ASP A 244 7.23 -22.88 14.38
C ASP A 244 6.99 -21.48 14.97
N HIS A 245 7.86 -21.06 15.88
CA HIS A 245 7.79 -19.74 16.51
C HIS A 245 8.17 -18.61 15.55
N CYS A 246 9.28 -18.78 14.81
CA CYS A 246 9.75 -17.78 13.83
C CYS A 246 8.80 -17.60 12.63
N MET A 247 7.90 -18.55 12.38
CA MET A 247 6.82 -18.41 11.39
C MET A 247 5.64 -17.58 11.90
N LYS A 248 5.54 -17.33 13.22
CA LYS A 248 4.43 -16.61 13.86
C LYS A 248 4.81 -15.22 14.36
N TYR A 249 6.08 -15.02 14.73
CA TYR A 249 6.54 -13.78 15.35
C TYR A 249 7.86 -13.28 14.78
N ARG A 250 8.01 -11.95 14.70
CA ARG A 250 9.28 -11.29 14.42
C ARG A 250 9.97 -10.77 15.68
N HIS A 251 11.30 -10.73 15.65
CA HIS A 251 12.16 -10.44 16.81
C HIS A 251 13.06 -9.22 16.60
N CYS A 252 12.61 -8.23 15.83
CA CYS A 252 13.29 -6.95 15.77
C CYS A 252 12.96 -6.07 16.97
N ILE A 253 13.93 -5.28 17.43
CA ILE A 253 13.72 -4.28 18.48
C ILE A 253 13.04 -3.07 17.83
N PRO A 254 11.82 -2.70 18.22
CA PRO A 254 11.13 -1.56 17.65
C PRO A 254 11.90 -0.27 17.92
N MET A 255 11.79 0.71 17.02
CA MET A 255 12.27 2.05 17.32
C MET A 255 11.47 2.68 18.45
N CYS A 256 12.16 3.34 19.37
CA CYS A 256 11.53 4.14 20.40
C CYS A 256 10.67 5.23 19.76
N ARG A 257 9.42 5.36 20.21
CA ARG A 257 8.49 6.39 19.69
C ARG A 257 9.00 7.83 19.82
N PHE A 258 9.91 8.06 20.76
CA PHE A 258 10.53 9.37 21.01
C PHE A 258 11.89 9.50 20.33
N GLY A 259 12.46 8.41 19.81
CA GLY A 259 13.75 8.39 19.12
C GLY A 259 14.82 9.16 19.88
N LYS A 260 15.34 10.22 19.24
CA LYS A 260 16.40 11.10 19.78
C LYS A 260 15.96 11.97 20.96
N PHE A 261 14.66 12.11 21.16
CA PHE A 261 14.04 12.90 22.23
C PHE A 261 13.61 12.04 23.43
N CYS A 262 13.97 10.75 23.43
CA CYS A 262 13.64 9.85 24.53
C CYS A 262 14.23 10.36 25.85
N THR A 263 13.40 10.50 26.89
CA THR A 263 13.81 10.91 28.24
C THR A 263 14.18 9.73 29.15
N ARG A 264 13.84 8.50 28.76
CA ARG A 264 14.15 7.25 29.47
C ARG A 264 15.53 6.69 29.08
N PHE A 265 16.51 7.56 28.87
CA PHE A 265 17.86 7.18 28.42
C PHE A 265 18.76 6.65 29.55
N HIS A 266 18.26 6.60 30.79
CA HIS A 266 18.91 5.94 31.94
C HIS A 266 18.13 4.69 32.41
N ASP A 267 17.08 4.30 31.68
CA ASP A 267 16.30 3.11 32.00
C ASP A 267 16.83 1.93 31.19
N ASP A 268 17.68 1.11 31.80
CA ASP A 268 18.35 -0.02 31.13
C ASP A 268 17.35 -0.98 30.51
N LYS A 269 16.20 -1.21 31.16
CA LYS A 269 15.15 -2.08 30.62
C LYS A 269 14.58 -1.48 29.34
N HIS A 270 14.29 -0.18 29.34
CA HIS A 270 13.81 0.54 28.14
C HIS A 270 14.83 0.50 27.00
N LEU A 271 16.12 0.73 27.28
CA LEU A 271 17.19 0.69 26.29
C LEU A 271 17.46 -0.71 25.70
N LEU A 272 17.08 -1.77 26.42
CA LEU A 272 17.15 -3.15 25.92
C LEU A 272 15.91 -3.55 25.09
N GLU A 273 14.78 -2.91 25.33
CA GLU A 273 13.49 -3.24 24.71
C GLU A 273 13.13 -2.38 23.49
N GLU A 274 13.77 -1.21 23.33
CA GLU A 274 13.57 -0.27 22.22
C GLU A 274 14.91 0.21 21.65
N ASN A 275 14.96 0.39 20.33
CA ASN A 275 16.13 0.95 19.65
C ASN A 275 16.05 2.48 19.63
N HIS A 276 17.20 3.11 19.73
CA HIS A 276 17.35 4.55 19.63
C HIS A 276 18.33 4.92 18.52
N PRO A 277 18.20 6.10 17.91
CA PRO A 277 19.19 6.57 16.94
C PRO A 277 20.53 6.97 17.57
N PHE A 278 20.55 7.19 18.89
CA PHE A 278 21.77 7.48 19.65
C PHE A 278 22.41 6.17 20.12
N ARG A 279 23.74 6.18 20.32
CA ARG A 279 24.48 5.03 20.85
C ARG A 279 24.05 4.66 22.26
N SER A 280 23.91 3.36 22.51
CA SER A 280 23.60 2.79 23.81
C SER A 280 24.78 1.94 24.30
N PRO A 281 25.14 2.02 25.60
CA PRO A 281 24.53 2.88 26.63
C PRO A 281 25.03 4.33 26.53
N PRO A 282 24.17 5.33 26.83
CA PRO A 282 24.59 6.70 27.05
C PRO A 282 25.60 6.83 28.19
N CYS A 283 26.32 7.95 28.25
CA CYS A 283 27.26 8.19 29.35
C CYS A 283 26.50 8.26 30.69
N SER A 284 26.90 7.48 31.69
CA SER A 284 26.26 7.46 33.01
C SER A 284 26.25 8.82 33.72
N PHE A 285 27.14 9.74 33.31
CA PHE A 285 27.23 11.09 33.86
C PHE A 285 26.47 12.14 33.03
N THR A 286 25.85 11.77 31.92
CA THR A 286 24.96 12.66 31.16
C THR A 286 23.67 12.92 31.96
N PRO A 287 23.10 14.12 31.99
CA PRO A 287 23.47 15.31 31.22
C PRO A 287 24.50 16.26 31.87
N PHE A 288 24.79 16.14 33.18
CA PHE A 288 25.48 17.22 33.91
C PHE A 288 26.94 16.95 34.32
N HIS A 289 27.30 15.72 34.63
CA HIS A 289 28.53 15.39 35.35
C HIS A 289 29.64 14.82 34.47
N CYS A 290 29.48 14.81 33.14
CA CYS A 290 30.50 14.28 32.24
C CYS A 290 31.58 15.32 31.93
N GLN A 291 32.76 15.18 32.52
CA GLN A 291 33.89 16.09 32.27
C GLN A 291 34.34 16.09 30.82
N ALA A 292 34.48 14.91 30.19
CA ALA A 292 34.87 14.79 28.78
C ALA A 292 33.91 15.56 27.85
N TYR A 293 32.60 15.43 28.05
CA TYR A 293 31.61 16.14 27.25
C TYR A 293 31.57 17.64 27.55
N ASN A 294 31.81 18.04 28.81
CA ASN A 294 31.93 19.44 29.18
C ASN A 294 33.09 20.11 28.44
N THR A 295 34.24 19.44 28.35
CA THR A 295 35.42 19.89 27.59
C THR A 295 35.13 19.93 26.09
N LEU A 296 34.47 18.91 25.53
CA LEU A 296 34.05 18.92 24.13
C LEU A 296 33.13 20.10 23.83
N SER A 297 32.18 20.40 24.72
CA SER A 297 31.25 21.53 24.55
C SER A 297 31.90 22.93 24.66
N GLN A 298 33.19 22.99 24.93
CA GLN A 298 34.01 24.21 25.01
C GLN A 298 34.99 24.35 23.85
N THR A 299 35.04 23.37 22.96
CA THR A 299 36.06 23.27 21.91
C THR A 299 35.38 23.26 20.56
N ASP A 300 35.94 23.99 19.59
CA ASP A 300 35.36 24.10 18.25
C ASP A 300 35.67 22.87 17.37
N ASP A 301 36.81 22.20 17.60
CA ASP A 301 37.21 20.99 16.87
C ASP A 301 37.58 19.86 17.85
N ILE A 302 36.85 18.74 17.78
CA ILE A 302 37.11 17.55 18.60
C ILE A 302 38.53 17.01 18.41
N LYS A 303 39.15 17.21 17.24
CA LYS A 303 40.50 16.70 16.94
C LYS A 303 41.60 17.35 17.78
N THR A 304 41.34 18.53 18.36
CA THR A 304 42.31 19.22 19.23
C THR A 304 42.29 18.69 20.66
N LEU A 305 41.35 17.82 21.01
CA LEU A 305 41.22 17.26 22.35
C LEU A 305 42.11 16.02 22.55
N PRO A 306 42.49 15.71 23.80
CA PRO A 306 43.09 14.43 24.16
C PRO A 306 42.30 13.22 23.63
N ILE A 307 43.00 12.18 23.16
CA ILE A 307 42.40 11.01 22.49
C ILE A 307 41.39 10.26 23.37
N ASP A 308 41.59 10.26 24.68
CA ASP A 308 40.68 9.69 25.68
C ASP A 308 39.34 10.43 25.73
N ILE A 309 39.35 11.76 25.66
CA ILE A 309 38.14 12.59 25.59
C ILE A 309 37.41 12.36 24.26
N GLN A 310 38.15 12.31 23.15
CA GLN A 310 37.58 12.01 21.83
C GLN A 310 36.88 10.64 21.85
N ASN A 311 37.59 9.60 22.31
CA ASN A 311 37.08 8.24 22.38
C ASN A 311 35.84 8.15 23.28
N HIS A 312 35.86 8.79 24.44
CA HIS A 312 34.71 8.82 25.35
C HIS A 312 33.45 9.39 24.68
N CYS A 313 33.57 10.53 24.01
CA CYS A 313 32.45 11.19 23.33
C CYS A 313 31.99 10.50 22.04
N LEU A 314 32.83 9.64 21.45
CA LEU A 314 32.44 8.80 20.31
C LEU A 314 31.81 7.47 20.73
N LEU A 315 32.21 6.91 21.88
CA LEU A 315 31.70 5.65 22.39
C LEU A 315 30.37 5.79 23.13
N HIS A 316 30.16 6.91 23.83
CA HIS A 316 28.97 7.15 24.63
C HIS A 316 28.17 8.33 24.12
N SER A 317 26.85 8.19 24.09
CA SER A 317 25.96 9.31 23.78
C SER A 317 25.83 10.27 24.95
N HIS A 318 25.66 11.55 24.64
CA HIS A 318 25.43 12.62 25.61
C HIS A 318 24.18 13.42 25.26
N VAL A 319 23.61 14.09 26.26
CA VAL A 319 22.48 14.99 26.05
C VAL A 319 23.02 16.28 25.45
N CYS A 320 22.47 16.67 24.30
CA CYS A 320 22.78 17.92 23.64
C CYS A 320 22.42 19.08 24.55
N ARG A 321 23.36 20.01 24.74
CA ARG A 321 23.17 21.16 25.62
C ARG A 321 22.03 22.09 25.23
N TYR A 322 21.73 22.15 23.94
CA TYR A 322 20.67 23.01 23.42
C TYR A 322 19.33 22.27 23.30
N GLY A 323 19.28 20.96 23.60
CA GLY A 323 18.04 20.19 23.56
C GLY A 323 17.28 20.41 22.26
N ARG A 324 16.01 20.81 22.33
CA ARG A 324 15.20 21.07 21.14
C ARG A 324 15.64 22.28 20.29
N GLN A 325 16.50 23.13 20.85
CA GLN A 325 17.00 24.36 20.23
C GLN A 325 18.34 24.15 19.51
N CYS A 326 18.80 22.90 19.40
CA CYS A 326 20.03 22.59 18.69
C CYS A 326 19.89 22.91 17.19
N HIS A 327 20.85 23.66 16.66
CA HIS A 327 20.93 24.02 15.24
C HIS A 327 21.96 23.20 14.45
N GLU A 328 22.63 22.24 15.10
CA GLU A 328 23.59 21.36 14.45
C GLU A 328 22.86 20.41 13.49
N THR A 329 23.41 20.21 12.29
CA THR A 329 22.75 19.44 11.22
C THR A 329 23.54 18.21 10.78
N SER A 330 24.76 18.00 11.29
CA SER A 330 25.56 16.85 10.95
C SER A 330 24.95 15.53 11.42
N ASP A 331 24.97 14.51 10.56
CA ASP A 331 24.51 13.16 10.87
C ASP A 331 25.26 12.57 12.07
N VAL A 332 26.54 12.89 12.20
CA VAL A 332 27.39 12.41 13.31
C VAL A 332 26.84 12.91 14.66
N HIS A 333 26.52 14.20 14.77
CA HIS A 333 25.90 14.75 15.97
C HIS A 333 24.54 14.10 16.22
N TRP A 334 23.72 14.04 15.19
CA TRP A 334 22.37 13.50 15.27
C TRP A 334 22.32 11.98 15.56
N ASN A 335 23.39 11.22 15.32
CA ASN A 335 23.48 9.79 15.62
C ASN A 335 24.19 9.50 16.96
N ASN A 336 24.77 10.50 17.61
CA ASN A 336 25.50 10.35 18.87
C ASN A 336 24.94 11.18 20.03
N THR A 337 23.87 11.96 19.82
CA THR A 337 23.35 12.87 20.85
C THR A 337 21.86 12.73 21.12
N ILE A 338 21.50 12.96 22.39
CA ILE A 338 20.13 12.89 22.91
C ILE A 338 19.61 14.33 23.03
N HIS A 339 18.48 14.63 22.40
CA HIS A 339 17.90 15.97 22.41
C HIS A 339 16.69 15.99 23.35
N VAL A 340 16.93 16.18 24.65
CA VAL A 340 15.82 16.29 25.60
C VAL A 340 15.05 17.59 25.32
N ALA A 341 13.77 17.48 24.97
CA ALA A 341 12.93 18.61 24.64
C ALA A 341 12.21 19.14 25.89
N ARG A 342 12.39 20.42 26.20
CA ARG A 342 11.62 21.15 27.22
C ARG A 342 10.50 21.98 26.58
N HIS A 343 9.56 22.44 27.40
CA HIS A 343 8.47 23.30 26.90
C HIS A 343 9.04 24.65 26.44
N MET A 344 8.55 25.23 25.34
CA MET A 344 8.94 26.62 25.03
C MET A 344 8.37 27.54 26.10
N CYS A 345 9.16 28.49 26.59
CA CYS A 345 8.64 29.50 27.51
C CYS A 345 7.53 30.31 26.81
N PRO A 346 6.33 30.44 27.40
CA PRO A 346 5.23 31.18 26.79
C PRO A 346 5.50 32.70 26.68
N TYR A 347 6.51 33.19 27.43
CA TYR A 347 6.86 34.61 27.46
C TYR A 347 8.15 34.92 26.69
N ASP A 348 8.90 33.91 26.26
CA ASP A 348 10.12 34.03 25.45
C ASP A 348 11.03 35.19 25.92
N ASN A 349 11.36 36.15 25.03
CA ASN A 349 12.16 37.34 25.34
C ASN A 349 11.58 38.27 26.43
N LYS A 350 10.31 38.12 26.82
CA LYS A 350 9.65 38.89 27.89
C LYS A 350 9.60 38.14 29.23
N CYS A 351 10.25 36.98 29.33
CA CYS A 351 10.24 36.21 30.56
C CYS A 351 11.04 36.89 31.67
N THR A 352 10.40 37.12 32.81
CA THR A 352 11.04 37.69 34.01
C THR A 352 11.71 36.63 34.90
N LYS A 353 11.54 35.35 34.58
CA LYS A 353 12.04 34.20 35.37
C LYS A 353 13.38 33.66 34.85
N MET A 354 14.19 34.48 34.18
CA MET A 354 15.48 34.08 33.59
C MET A 354 16.54 33.70 34.62
N HIS A 355 16.36 34.04 35.90
CA HIS A 355 17.27 33.65 36.98
C HIS A 355 16.75 32.48 37.83
N ASN A 356 15.56 31.97 37.52
CA ASN A 356 14.95 30.87 38.26
C ASN A 356 15.36 29.54 37.60
N GLU A 357 16.25 28.81 38.26
CA GLU A 357 16.77 27.52 37.77
C GLU A 357 15.68 26.45 37.59
N GLU A 358 14.65 26.44 38.43
CA GLU A 358 13.52 25.52 38.32
C GLU A 358 12.67 25.83 37.07
N HIS A 359 12.43 27.12 36.80
CA HIS A 359 11.80 27.59 35.56
C HIS A 359 12.62 27.18 34.35
N LEU A 360 13.91 27.47 34.37
CA LEU A 360 14.81 27.14 33.26
C LEU A 360 15.02 25.62 33.10
N ASN A 361 14.77 24.80 34.12
CA ASN A 361 14.75 23.34 34.03
C ASN A 361 13.49 22.78 33.35
N SER A 362 12.42 23.56 33.33
CA SER A 362 11.13 23.19 32.74
C SER A 362 10.92 23.80 31.35
N PHE A 363 11.54 24.95 31.08
CA PHE A 363 11.32 25.72 29.85
C PHE A 363 12.60 26.03 29.08
N SER A 364 12.52 25.90 27.76
CA SER A 364 13.51 26.35 26.78
C SER A 364 13.33 27.82 26.43
N HIS A 365 14.46 28.50 26.20
CA HIS A 365 14.56 29.90 25.77
C HIS A 365 15.61 30.05 24.67
N PRO A 366 15.32 30.79 23.58
CA PRO A 366 16.24 31.04 22.47
C PRO A 366 17.62 31.51 22.94
N GLY A 367 18.66 30.86 22.45
CA GLY A 367 20.06 31.19 22.77
C GLY A 367 20.52 30.77 24.16
N ILE A 368 19.63 30.25 25.02
CA ILE A 368 19.98 29.72 26.35
C ILE A 368 20.09 28.19 26.27
N PRO A 369 21.24 27.59 26.64
CA PRO A 369 21.36 26.14 26.71
C PRO A 369 20.35 25.52 27.68
N ASP A 370 19.59 24.54 27.22
CA ASP A 370 18.70 23.73 28.06
C ASP A 370 19.51 23.03 29.17
N ILE A 371 20.65 22.44 28.83
CA ILE A 371 21.57 21.87 29.82
C ILE A 371 22.62 22.92 30.18
N ARG A 372 22.40 23.55 31.34
CA ARG A 372 23.29 24.55 31.93
C ARG A 372 24.46 23.87 32.64
N ARG A 373 25.61 24.54 32.63
CA ARG A 373 26.80 24.09 33.36
C ARG A 373 26.55 24.29 34.86
N LEU A 374 26.96 23.33 35.67
CA LEU A 374 27.02 23.55 37.11
C LEU A 374 28.03 24.67 37.36
N CYS A 375 27.67 25.67 38.17
CA CYS A 375 28.65 26.63 38.66
C CYS A 375 29.75 25.85 39.37
N HIS A 376 31.00 26.17 39.06
CA HIS A 376 32.12 25.73 39.89
C HIS A 376 31.88 26.28 41.30
N LEU A 377 31.72 25.39 42.27
CA LEU A 377 31.69 25.74 43.68
C LEU A 377 33.08 26.22 44.12
#